data_AF-A0A973JCH4-F1
#
_entry.id   AF-A0A973JCH4-F1
#
_cell.length_a   1.000
_cell.length_b   1.000
_cell.length_c   1.000
_cell.angle_alpha   90.00
_cell.angle_beta   90.00
_cell.angle_gamma   90.00
#
_symmetry.space_group_name_H-M   'P 1'
#
loop_
_entity.id
_entity.type
_entity.pdbx_description
1 polymer ?
#
loop_
_entity_poly.entity_id
_entity_poly.type
_entity_poly.pdbx_seq_one_letter_code
_entity_poly.pdbx_strand_id
1 'polypeptide(L)'
;MNFKLKIWRQKNAKTKGGMVSYDVTGISPDSSFFEMLDTLNQQLITSGGDPVAFDHDCREGICGTCSLYINGRPHGPMKGVTTCQLHMRSFRDGDTIHIEPWRARAFPVIRDLIVDRSAFDRIIQAGGYVSVNSGGVPDANTIPVPKQDAESSFDAATCIGCGACVASCSNAAAMLFIGAKVSHLALLPQGRAEAAKRV
;
A
#
# COMPACT_ATOMS: atom_id res chain seq x y z
N MET A 1 -2.23 -20.39 17.41
CA MET A 1 -3.30 -20.37 16.39
C MET A 1 -2.80 -21.08 15.15
N ASN A 2 -3.69 -21.78 14.45
CA ASN A 2 -3.43 -22.58 13.27
C ASN A 2 -4.27 -22.03 12.12
N PHE A 3 -3.69 -21.91 10.94
CA PHE A 3 -4.36 -21.31 9.78
C PHE A 3 -4.06 -22.10 8.52
N LYS A 4 -5.04 -22.11 7.61
CA LYS A 4 -4.85 -22.55 6.23
C LYS A 4 -4.68 -21.32 5.34
N LEU A 5 -3.49 -21.13 4.79
CA LEU A 5 -3.19 -20.01 3.92
C LEU A 5 -3.37 -20.43 2.47
N LYS A 6 -4.18 -19.68 1.73
CA LYS A 6 -4.26 -19.78 0.27
C LYS A 6 -3.57 -18.55 -0.29
N ILE A 7 -2.39 -18.74 -0.86
CA ILE A 7 -1.52 -17.65 -1.31
C ILE A 7 -1.36 -17.70 -2.82
N TRP A 8 -1.52 -16.55 -3.47
CA TRP A 8 -1.19 -16.40 -4.88
C TRP A 8 0.31 -16.58 -5.11
N ARG A 9 0.67 -17.55 -5.96
CA ARG A 9 2.05 -17.76 -6.43
C ARG A 9 2.15 -17.45 -7.91
N GLN A 10 3.19 -16.71 -8.29
CA GLN A 10 3.42 -16.31 -9.67
C GLN A 10 4.89 -15.94 -9.86
N LYS A 11 5.60 -16.63 -10.77
CA LYS A 11 7.04 -16.41 -10.97
C LYS A 11 7.36 -15.01 -11.48
N ASN A 12 6.53 -14.49 -12.40
CA ASN A 12 6.63 -13.13 -12.94
C ASN A 12 5.36 -12.71 -13.71
N ALA A 13 5.32 -11.46 -14.16
CA ALA A 13 4.24 -10.86 -14.96
C ALA A 13 3.83 -11.65 -16.22
N LYS A 14 4.73 -12.47 -16.79
CA LYS A 14 4.48 -13.25 -18.02
C LYS A 14 3.95 -14.65 -17.75
N THR A 15 4.12 -15.16 -16.54
CA THR A 15 3.64 -16.50 -16.14
C THR A 15 2.23 -16.43 -15.59
N LYS A 16 1.41 -17.44 -15.89
CA LYS A 16 0.09 -17.59 -15.25
C LYS A 16 0.29 -17.92 -13.77
N GLY A 17 -0.23 -17.08 -12.88
CA GLY A 17 -0.24 -17.35 -11.44
C GLY A 17 -1.38 -18.28 -11.02
N GLY A 18 -1.36 -18.69 -9.76
CA GLY A 18 -2.39 -19.54 -9.17
C GLY A 18 -2.34 -19.57 -7.64
N MET A 19 -3.44 -19.99 -7.03
CA MET A 19 -3.52 -20.12 -5.57
C MET A 19 -2.89 -21.43 -5.11
N VAL A 20 -1.97 -21.36 -4.15
CA VAL A 20 -1.33 -22.50 -3.50
C VAL A 20 -1.72 -22.51 -2.02
N SER A 21 -1.96 -23.70 -1.47
CA SER A 21 -2.35 -23.87 -0.06
C SER A 21 -1.15 -24.22 0.81
N TYR A 22 -1.07 -23.62 1.98
CA TYR A 22 -0.09 -23.89 3.02
C TYR A 22 -0.80 -24.00 4.37
N ASP A 23 -0.31 -24.87 5.23
CA ASP A 23 -0.75 -24.94 6.62
C ASP A 23 0.32 -24.32 7.50
N VAL A 24 -0.07 -23.39 8.37
CA VAL A 24 0.83 -22.77 9.35
C VAL A 24 0.23 -22.96 10.74
N THR A 25 1.04 -23.41 11.68
CA THR A 25 0.60 -23.77 13.03
C THR A 25 1.40 -23.02 14.08
N GLY A 26 0.86 -22.93 15.31
CA GLY A 26 1.58 -22.33 16.44
C GLY A 26 1.76 -20.80 16.37
N ILE A 27 0.96 -20.10 15.56
CA ILE A 27 1.04 -18.63 15.42
C ILE A 27 0.46 -17.95 16.66
N SER A 28 1.20 -17.00 17.24
CA SER A 28 0.69 -16.19 18.36
C SER A 28 -0.43 -15.24 17.88
N PRO A 29 -1.50 -15.03 18.67
CA PRO A 29 -2.49 -13.99 18.36
C PRO A 29 -1.90 -12.57 18.28
N ASP A 30 -0.77 -12.34 18.96
CA ASP A 30 -0.08 -11.05 18.96
C ASP A 30 0.94 -10.91 17.84
N SER A 31 1.19 -11.97 17.07
CA SER A 31 1.97 -11.84 15.85
C SER A 31 1.23 -10.96 14.84
N SER A 32 1.99 -10.10 14.17
CA SER A 32 1.55 -9.43 12.94
C SER A 32 1.32 -10.44 11.82
N PHE A 33 0.56 -10.02 10.81
CA PHE A 33 0.29 -10.82 9.62
C PHE A 33 1.58 -11.17 8.87
N PHE A 34 2.57 -10.27 8.88
CA PHE A 34 3.86 -10.52 8.25
C PHE A 34 4.75 -11.46 9.06
N GLU A 35 4.73 -11.43 10.38
CA GLU A 35 5.44 -12.43 11.19
C GLU A 35 4.87 -13.84 10.98
N MET A 36 3.55 -13.95 10.73
CA MET A 36 2.94 -15.21 10.32
C MET A 36 3.45 -15.68 8.94
N LEU A 37 3.60 -14.78 7.96
CA LEU A 37 4.20 -15.11 6.66
C LEU A 37 5.71 -15.40 6.77
N ASP A 38 6.43 -14.72 7.67
CA ASP A 38 7.83 -14.98 7.97
C ASP A 38 8.00 -16.41 8.54
N THR A 39 7.08 -16.84 9.42
CA THR A 39 7.03 -18.22 9.94
C THR A 39 6.82 -19.24 8.82
N LEU A 40 5.87 -18.99 7.91
CA LEU A 40 5.69 -19.83 6.72
C LEU A 40 6.96 -19.88 5.86
N ASN A 41 7.58 -18.73 5.60
CA ASN A 41 8.78 -18.66 4.79
C ASN A 41 9.95 -19.43 5.42
N GLN A 42 10.11 -19.39 6.74
CA GLN A 42 11.11 -20.21 7.44
C GLN A 42 10.85 -21.71 7.24
N GLN A 43 9.58 -22.16 7.31
CA GLN A 43 9.21 -23.56 7.04
C GLN A 43 9.54 -23.97 5.60
N LEU A 44 9.21 -23.12 4.63
CA LEU A 44 9.52 -23.36 3.22
C LEU A 44 11.02 -23.46 2.98
N ILE A 45 11.81 -22.53 3.52
CA ILE A 45 13.27 -22.53 3.37
C ILE A 45 13.87 -23.79 4.00
N THR A 46 13.45 -24.16 5.20
CA THR A 46 13.99 -25.33 5.93
C THR A 46 13.67 -26.65 5.21
N SER A 47 12.53 -26.72 4.50
CA SER A 47 12.14 -27.88 3.69
C SER A 47 12.71 -27.86 2.27
N GLY A 48 13.58 -26.88 1.94
CA GLY A 48 14.20 -26.75 0.62
C GLY A 48 13.28 -26.13 -0.46
N GLY A 49 12.14 -25.56 -0.04
CA GLY A 49 11.20 -24.85 -0.90
C GLY A 49 11.53 -23.37 -1.09
N ASP A 50 10.82 -22.75 -2.04
CA ASP A 50 10.98 -21.33 -2.38
C ASP A 50 10.03 -20.45 -1.55
N PRO A 51 10.56 -19.49 -0.75
CA PRO A 51 9.73 -18.60 0.06
C PRO A 51 8.75 -17.80 -0.81
N VAL A 52 7.63 -17.42 -0.21
CA VAL A 52 6.67 -16.50 -0.81
C VAL A 52 7.26 -15.10 -0.83
N ALA A 53 7.30 -14.47 -2.01
CA ALA A 53 7.75 -13.09 -2.14
C ALA A 53 6.61 -12.11 -1.80
N PHE A 54 6.86 -11.18 -0.88
CA PHE A 54 5.98 -10.08 -0.53
C PHE A 54 6.77 -8.84 -0.08
N ASP A 55 6.24 -7.67 -0.39
CA ASP A 55 6.90 -6.40 -0.12
C ASP A 55 6.57 -5.87 1.27
N HIS A 56 7.62 -5.44 1.97
CA HIS A 56 7.53 -4.78 3.26
C HIS A 56 8.76 -3.88 3.48
N ASP A 57 8.60 -2.85 4.31
CA ASP A 57 9.69 -1.94 4.68
C ASP A 57 9.49 -1.44 6.12
N CYS A 58 8.84 -0.29 6.35
CA CYS A 58 8.73 0.32 7.68
C CYS A 58 8.04 -0.54 8.78
N ARG A 59 7.23 -1.55 8.41
CA ARG A 59 6.35 -2.35 9.30
C ARG A 59 5.44 -1.57 10.27
N GLU A 60 5.37 -0.25 10.20
CA GLU A 60 4.60 0.62 11.10
C GLU A 60 3.35 1.23 10.45
N GLY A 61 3.08 0.90 9.19
CA GLY A 61 1.91 1.37 8.45
C GLY A 61 2.04 2.74 7.82
N ILE A 62 3.28 3.21 7.58
CA ILE A 62 3.56 4.57 7.10
C ILE A 62 4.10 4.59 5.65
N CYS A 63 4.95 3.64 5.24
CA CYS A 63 5.53 3.66 3.88
C CYS A 63 4.55 3.27 2.76
N GLY A 64 3.43 2.62 3.11
CA GLY A 64 2.45 2.12 2.15
C GLY A 64 2.86 0.86 1.37
N THR A 65 4.02 0.24 1.62
CA THR A 65 4.56 -0.86 0.81
C THR A 65 3.81 -2.20 0.92
N CYS A 66 3.18 -2.48 2.08
CA CYS A 66 2.58 -3.77 2.46
C CYS A 66 1.28 -4.13 1.71
N SER A 67 1.40 -4.35 0.41
CA SER A 67 0.35 -4.29 -0.61
C SER A 67 -0.43 -5.60 -0.79
N LEU A 68 -1.09 -6.12 0.26
CA LEU A 68 -1.80 -7.41 0.21
C LEU A 68 -3.33 -7.30 0.24
N TYR A 69 -3.98 -8.04 -0.66
CA TYR A 69 -5.43 -8.22 -0.71
C TYR A 69 -5.80 -9.49 0.04
N ILE A 70 -6.43 -9.32 1.21
CA ILE A 70 -6.63 -10.40 2.19
C ILE A 70 -8.13 -10.65 2.35
N ASN A 71 -8.58 -11.88 2.12
CA ASN A 71 -9.98 -12.29 2.21
C ASN A 71 -10.95 -11.33 1.49
N GLY A 72 -10.58 -10.91 0.28
CA GLY A 72 -11.45 -10.05 -0.52
C GLY A 72 -11.36 -8.56 -0.20
N ARG A 73 -10.43 -8.11 0.66
CA ARG A 73 -10.29 -6.70 1.09
C ARG A 73 -8.83 -6.24 1.07
N PRO A 74 -8.52 -5.01 0.60
CA PRO A 74 -7.19 -4.44 0.76
C PRO A 74 -6.82 -4.35 2.24
N HIS A 75 -5.62 -4.82 2.59
CA HIS A 75 -5.10 -4.86 3.97
C HIS A 75 -5.90 -5.71 4.97
N GLY A 76 -6.93 -6.43 4.53
CA GLY A 76 -7.68 -7.37 5.35
C GLY A 76 -8.90 -6.77 6.06
N PRO A 77 -9.33 -7.37 7.18
CA PRO A 77 -10.66 -7.13 7.74
C PRO A 77 -10.79 -5.84 8.56
N MET A 78 -9.67 -5.27 9.03
CA MET A 78 -9.66 -4.12 9.93
C MET A 78 -9.69 -2.79 9.17
N LYS A 79 -10.45 -1.81 9.67
CA LYS A 79 -10.49 -0.45 9.12
C LYS A 79 -9.31 0.37 9.64
N GLY A 80 -8.69 1.16 8.76
CA GLY A 80 -7.59 2.07 9.13
C GLY A 80 -6.28 1.36 9.50
N VAL A 81 -6.14 0.08 9.16
CA VAL A 81 -4.97 -0.74 9.47
C VAL A 81 -4.36 -1.24 8.17
N THR A 82 -3.04 -1.14 8.07
CA THR A 82 -2.27 -1.70 6.95
C THR A 82 -1.89 -3.15 7.24
N THR A 83 -1.54 -3.93 6.22
CA THR A 83 -1.24 -5.36 6.40
C THR A 83 -0.14 -5.63 7.43
N CYS A 84 0.91 -4.81 7.47
CA CYS A 84 1.99 -4.97 8.45
C CYS A 84 1.55 -4.70 9.90
N GLN A 85 0.46 -3.96 10.10
CA GLN A 85 -0.13 -3.65 11.40
C GLN A 85 -1.34 -4.55 11.73
N LEU A 86 -1.75 -5.40 10.79
CA LEU A 86 -2.79 -6.39 11.01
C LEU A 86 -2.24 -7.51 11.90
N HIS A 87 -2.91 -7.80 13.01
CA HIS A 87 -2.49 -8.85 13.94
C HIS A 87 -3.34 -10.10 13.76
N MET A 88 -2.78 -11.27 14.10
CA MET A 88 -3.44 -12.56 13.90
C MET A 88 -4.67 -12.75 14.80
N ARG A 89 -4.76 -12.03 15.93
CA ARG A 89 -5.98 -11.91 16.75
C ARG A 89 -7.20 -11.33 16.00
N SER A 90 -7.01 -10.74 14.83
CA SER A 90 -8.11 -10.32 13.95
C SER A 90 -8.76 -11.47 13.17
N PHE A 91 -8.23 -12.69 13.29
CA PHE A 91 -8.74 -13.92 12.68
C PHE A 91 -9.12 -14.94 13.75
N ARG A 92 -9.81 -16.01 13.36
CA ARG A 92 -10.17 -17.14 14.24
C ARG A 92 -9.22 -18.30 14.02
N ASP A 93 -8.98 -19.07 15.08
CA ASP A 93 -8.22 -20.31 14.98
C ASP A 93 -8.90 -21.29 14.01
N GLY A 94 -8.11 -21.87 13.09
CA GLY A 94 -8.60 -22.74 12.02
C GLY A 94 -9.08 -22.01 10.77
N ASP A 95 -9.02 -20.67 10.72
CA ASP A 95 -9.47 -19.92 9.54
C ASP A 95 -8.65 -20.25 8.28
N THR A 96 -9.34 -20.20 7.13
CA THR A 96 -8.70 -20.17 5.82
C THR A 96 -8.53 -18.73 5.35
N ILE A 97 -7.28 -18.29 5.17
CA ILE A 97 -6.95 -16.91 4.77
C ILE A 97 -6.49 -16.91 3.32
N HIS A 98 -7.18 -16.17 2.46
CA HIS A 98 -6.82 -15.95 1.06
C HIS A 98 -5.97 -14.68 0.95
N ILE A 99 -4.80 -14.80 0.31
CA ILE A 99 -3.79 -13.75 0.20
C ILE A 99 -3.41 -13.59 -1.26
N GLU A 100 -3.63 -12.39 -1.80
CA GLU A 100 -3.42 -12.06 -3.19
C GLU A 100 -2.66 -10.73 -3.32
N PRO A 101 -1.96 -10.50 -4.45
CA PRO A 101 -1.41 -9.18 -4.77
C PRO A 101 -2.54 -8.17 -5.01
N TRP A 102 -2.19 -6.89 -5.18
CA TRP A 102 -3.13 -5.91 -5.71
C TRP A 102 -3.80 -6.35 -7.01
N ARG A 103 -5.12 -6.33 -7.02
CA ARG A 103 -5.97 -6.70 -8.15
C ARG A 103 -6.17 -5.51 -9.09
N ALA A 104 -5.10 -5.01 -9.69
CA ALA A 104 -5.17 -3.87 -10.59
C ALA A 104 -4.18 -4.01 -11.75
N ARG A 105 -4.63 -3.79 -12.99
CA ARG A 105 -3.74 -3.80 -14.18
C ARG A 105 -2.64 -2.74 -14.07
N ALA A 106 -2.92 -1.63 -13.39
CA ALA A 106 -1.95 -0.58 -13.11
C ALA A 106 -0.83 -1.02 -12.15
N PHE A 107 -1.02 -2.12 -11.41
CA PHE A 107 -0.05 -2.71 -10.50
C PHE A 107 0.27 -4.15 -10.92
N PRO A 108 1.01 -4.35 -12.02
CA PRO A 108 1.30 -5.70 -12.50
C PRO A 108 2.19 -6.47 -11.51
N VAL A 109 1.94 -7.77 -11.38
CA VAL A 109 2.71 -8.65 -10.49
C VAL A 109 4.16 -8.78 -10.96
N ILE A 110 5.10 -8.50 -10.07
CA ILE A 110 6.54 -8.74 -10.28
C ILE A 110 6.87 -10.19 -9.90
N ARG A 111 6.45 -10.65 -8.72
CA ARG A 111 6.61 -12.04 -8.24
C ARG A 111 5.68 -12.28 -7.04
N ASP A 112 4.96 -13.38 -7.04
CA ASP A 112 4.00 -13.78 -6.00
C ASP A 112 3.08 -12.61 -5.61
N LEU A 113 3.32 -11.99 -4.46
CA LEU A 113 2.52 -10.89 -3.91
C LEU A 113 3.11 -9.49 -4.16
N ILE A 114 4.31 -9.41 -4.75
CA ILE A 114 5.00 -8.17 -5.11
C ILE A 114 4.42 -7.62 -6.41
N VAL A 115 4.14 -6.31 -6.44
CA VAL A 115 3.59 -5.61 -7.60
C VAL A 115 4.40 -4.37 -7.95
N ASP A 116 4.45 -4.02 -9.23
CA ASP A 116 5.06 -2.78 -9.69
C ASP A 116 4.12 -1.60 -9.43
N ARG A 117 4.60 -0.60 -8.68
CA ARG A 117 3.85 0.61 -8.31
C ARG A 117 4.35 1.88 -9.00
N SER A 118 5.27 1.77 -9.95
CA SER A 118 5.85 2.90 -10.68
C SER A 118 4.82 3.78 -11.40
N ALA A 119 3.58 3.29 -11.58
CA ALA A 119 2.44 4.11 -12.00
C ALA A 119 2.20 5.33 -11.09
N PHE A 120 2.37 5.18 -9.78
CA PHE A 120 2.26 6.29 -8.83
C PHE A 120 3.41 7.28 -8.97
N ASP A 121 4.64 6.80 -9.16
CA ASP A 121 5.80 7.68 -9.38
C ASP A 121 5.60 8.54 -10.63
N ARG A 122 5.08 7.96 -11.71
CA ARG A 122 4.75 8.70 -12.93
C ARG A 122 3.70 9.78 -12.70
N ILE A 123 2.68 9.52 -11.88
CA ILE A 123 1.67 10.54 -11.50
C ILE A 123 2.33 11.67 -10.70
N ILE A 124 3.16 11.34 -9.71
CA ILE A 124 3.86 12.33 -8.91
C ILE A 124 4.81 13.18 -9.77
N GLN A 125 5.56 12.56 -10.69
CA GLN A 125 6.44 13.28 -11.61
C GLN A 125 5.68 14.22 -12.56
N ALA A 126 4.46 13.86 -12.97
CA ALA A 126 3.66 14.67 -13.88
C ALA A 126 3.17 15.99 -13.27
N GLY A 127 2.92 16.04 -11.96
CA GLY A 127 2.36 17.24 -11.33
C GLY A 127 2.35 17.29 -9.81
N GLY A 128 2.97 16.32 -9.13
CA GLY A 128 3.10 16.23 -7.68
C GLY A 128 4.23 17.08 -7.10
N TYR A 129 4.48 18.26 -7.65
CA TYR A 129 5.54 19.19 -7.24
C TYR A 129 5.01 20.63 -7.15
N VAL A 130 5.79 21.53 -6.54
CA VAL A 130 5.58 22.98 -6.59
C VAL A 130 6.83 23.63 -7.19
N SER A 131 6.66 24.56 -8.12
CA SER A 131 7.79 25.30 -8.67
C SER A 131 8.22 26.39 -7.69
N VAL A 132 9.51 26.42 -7.36
CA VAL A 132 10.09 27.44 -6.47
C VAL A 132 11.24 28.15 -7.17
N ASN A 133 11.34 29.47 -6.95
CA ASN A 133 12.52 30.22 -7.35
C ASN A 133 13.60 30.03 -6.29
N SER A 134 14.77 29.53 -6.68
CA SER A 134 15.90 29.27 -5.78
C SER A 134 16.66 30.54 -5.36
N GLY A 135 16.37 31.70 -5.98
CA GLY A 135 17.12 32.95 -5.83
C GLY A 135 16.57 33.94 -4.78
N GLY A 136 16.05 33.46 -3.65
CA GLY A 136 15.52 34.33 -2.58
C GLY A 136 14.23 33.78 -1.96
N VAL A 137 14.32 32.61 -1.34
CA VAL A 137 13.17 32.01 -0.66
C VAL A 137 12.77 32.91 0.52
N PRO A 138 11.54 33.44 0.54
CA PRO A 138 11.10 34.30 1.64
C PRO A 138 10.96 33.48 2.94
N ASP A 139 10.99 34.14 4.10
CA ASP A 139 10.77 33.48 5.38
C ASP A 139 9.42 32.73 5.38
N ALA A 140 9.37 31.53 5.95
CA ALA A 140 8.19 30.66 5.90
C ALA A 140 6.92 31.34 6.45
N ASN A 141 7.07 32.29 7.38
CA ASN A 141 5.95 32.99 8.01
C ASN A 141 5.42 34.18 7.18
N THR A 142 6.05 34.49 6.04
CA THR A 142 5.66 35.63 5.19
C THR A 142 4.39 35.37 4.38
N ILE A 143 4.05 34.10 4.14
CA ILE A 143 2.87 33.70 3.38
C ILE A 143 1.84 33.14 4.38
N PRO A 144 0.82 33.93 4.77
CA PRO A 144 -0.21 33.44 5.66
C PRO A 144 -1.05 32.35 4.96
N VAL A 145 -1.28 31.25 5.66
CA VAL A 145 -2.15 30.16 5.20
C VAL A 145 -3.33 30.06 6.17
N PRO A 146 -4.59 30.13 5.70
CA PRO A 146 -5.73 29.89 6.55
C PRO A 146 -5.63 28.52 7.23
N LYS A 147 -5.96 28.46 8.53
CA LYS A 147 -5.88 27.21 9.30
C LYS A 147 -6.63 26.05 8.63
N GLN A 148 -7.82 26.32 8.11
CA GLN A 148 -8.65 25.31 7.44
C GLN A 148 -7.97 24.74 6.19
N ASP A 149 -7.30 25.58 5.41
CA ASP A 149 -6.56 25.16 4.22
C ASP A 149 -5.33 24.33 4.62
N ALA A 150 -4.60 24.76 5.66
CA ALA A 150 -3.45 24.02 6.18
C ALA A 150 -3.86 22.62 6.71
N GLU A 151 -4.92 22.53 7.50
CA GLU A 151 -5.42 21.26 8.04
C GLU A 151 -5.94 20.33 6.93
N SER A 152 -6.73 20.86 5.99
CA SER A 152 -7.26 20.07 4.86
C SER A 152 -6.16 19.61 3.91
N SER A 153 -5.16 20.47 3.69
CA SER A 153 -3.96 20.13 2.92
C SER A 153 -3.17 19.02 3.60
N PHE A 154 -2.96 19.12 4.91
CA PHE A 154 -2.26 18.11 5.68
C PHE A 154 -3.01 16.77 5.68
N ASP A 155 -4.32 16.78 5.88
CA ASP A 155 -5.16 15.57 5.81
C ASP A 155 -5.01 14.85 4.46
N ALA A 156 -5.05 15.59 3.35
CA ALA A 156 -4.78 15.04 2.02
C ALA A 156 -3.32 14.55 1.86
N ALA A 157 -2.35 15.23 2.48
CA ALA A 157 -0.94 14.87 2.44
C ALA A 157 -0.64 13.55 3.18
N THR A 158 -1.48 13.15 4.14
CA THR A 158 -1.34 11.88 4.87
C THR A 158 -1.42 10.63 3.98
N CYS A 159 -1.82 10.78 2.71
CA CYS A 159 -1.83 9.70 1.74
C CYS A 159 -0.42 9.09 1.53
N ILE A 160 -0.20 7.93 2.15
CA ILE A 160 1.03 7.12 2.09
C ILE A 160 1.22 6.37 0.76
N GLY A 161 0.33 6.55 -0.21
CA GLY A 161 0.44 5.89 -1.52
C GLY A 161 0.37 4.36 -1.46
N CYS A 162 -0.38 3.76 -0.52
CA CYS A 162 -0.43 2.29 -0.40
C CYS A 162 -1.10 1.56 -1.57
N GLY A 163 -1.89 2.27 -2.38
CA GLY A 163 -2.59 1.71 -3.54
C GLY A 163 -3.89 0.96 -3.21
N ALA A 164 -4.29 0.88 -1.94
CA ALA A 164 -5.52 0.21 -1.53
C ALA A 164 -6.78 0.78 -2.22
N CYS A 165 -6.82 2.10 -2.45
CA CYS A 165 -7.92 2.75 -3.18
C CYS A 165 -8.04 2.32 -4.65
N VAL A 166 -6.92 2.01 -5.29
CA VAL A 166 -6.88 1.48 -6.66
C VAL A 166 -7.30 0.01 -6.65
N ALA A 167 -6.78 -0.78 -5.70
CA ALA A 167 -7.09 -2.20 -5.57
C ALA A 167 -8.55 -2.49 -5.20
N SER A 168 -9.23 -1.57 -4.50
CA SER A 168 -10.67 -1.69 -4.18
C SER A 168 -11.59 -1.16 -5.27
N CYS A 169 -11.11 -0.28 -6.15
CA CYS A 169 -11.92 0.29 -7.22
C CYS A 169 -12.17 -0.78 -8.30
N SER A 170 -13.45 -1.04 -8.63
CA SER A 170 -13.81 -2.01 -9.67
C SER A 170 -13.21 -1.69 -11.04
N ASN A 171 -12.95 -0.41 -11.32
CA ASN A 171 -12.32 0.06 -12.55
C ASN A 171 -10.81 0.31 -12.39
N ALA A 172 -10.23 0.00 -11.22
CA ALA A 172 -8.84 0.28 -10.85
C ALA A 172 -8.43 1.76 -11.05
N ALA A 173 -9.35 2.69 -10.79
CA ALA A 173 -9.11 4.12 -10.97
C ALA A 173 -8.24 4.68 -9.82
N ALA A 174 -7.27 5.52 -10.17
CA ALA A 174 -6.39 6.19 -9.23
C ALA A 174 -6.95 7.53 -8.70
N MET A 175 -8.25 7.79 -8.86
CA MET A 175 -8.85 9.09 -8.56
C MET A 175 -8.66 9.54 -7.11
N LEU A 176 -8.72 8.62 -6.14
CA LEU A 176 -8.49 8.97 -4.73
C LEU A 176 -7.02 9.32 -4.46
N PHE A 177 -6.08 8.63 -5.10
CA PHE A 177 -4.66 8.96 -5.00
C PHE A 177 -4.37 10.31 -5.66
N ILE A 178 -4.85 10.52 -6.90
CA ILE A 178 -4.68 11.79 -7.63
C ILE A 178 -5.34 12.93 -6.85
N GLY A 179 -6.58 12.75 -6.38
CA GLY A 179 -7.30 13.74 -5.59
C GLY A 179 -6.53 14.14 -4.32
N ALA A 180 -5.99 13.18 -3.58
CA ALA A 180 -5.14 13.48 -2.43
C ALA A 180 -3.87 14.27 -2.83
N LYS A 181 -3.27 13.94 -3.99
CA LYS A 181 -2.08 14.65 -4.49
C LYS A 181 -2.37 16.06 -5.00
N VAL A 182 -3.52 16.28 -5.63
CA VAL A 182 -3.98 17.60 -6.04
C VAL A 182 -4.35 18.45 -4.82
N SER A 183 -5.17 17.93 -3.90
CA SER A 183 -5.67 18.69 -2.76
C SER A 183 -4.55 19.18 -1.84
N HIS A 184 -3.57 18.32 -1.50
CA HIS A 184 -2.48 18.77 -0.61
C HIS A 184 -1.54 19.81 -1.23
N LEU A 185 -1.57 19.99 -2.55
CA LEU A 185 -0.76 21.01 -3.23
C LEU A 185 -1.58 22.26 -3.54
N ALA A 186 -2.79 22.09 -4.05
CA ALA A 186 -3.62 23.19 -4.55
C ALA A 186 -4.26 24.03 -3.43
N LEU A 187 -4.44 23.45 -2.23
CA LEU A 187 -4.90 24.20 -1.06
C LEU A 187 -3.83 25.16 -0.51
N LEU A 188 -2.56 24.90 -0.80
CA LEU A 188 -1.47 25.76 -0.37
C LEU A 188 -1.16 26.83 -1.44
N PRO A 189 -0.84 28.07 -1.04
CA PRO A 189 -0.48 29.14 -1.99
C PRO A 189 0.64 28.75 -2.96
N GLN A 190 1.62 27.98 -2.49
CA GLN A 190 2.80 27.54 -3.24
C GLN A 190 2.43 26.64 -4.43
N GLY A 191 1.37 25.83 -4.31
CA GLY A 191 0.95 24.92 -5.39
C GLY A 191 -0.05 25.53 -6.36
N ARG A 192 -0.48 26.78 -6.19
CA ARG A 192 -1.48 27.40 -7.08
C ARG A 192 -0.99 27.56 -8.52
N ALA A 193 0.32 27.74 -8.73
CA ALA A 193 0.89 27.96 -10.06
C ALA A 193 0.65 26.79 -11.02
N GLU A 194 0.72 25.55 -10.54
CA GLU A 194 0.48 24.36 -11.36
C GLU A 194 -0.95 23.83 -11.25
N ALA A 195 -1.83 24.45 -10.45
CA ALA A 195 -3.17 23.91 -10.14
C ALA A 195 -3.99 23.59 -11.40
N ALA A 196 -4.03 24.50 -12.38
CA ALA A 196 -4.76 24.31 -13.64
C ALA A 196 -4.17 23.22 -14.56
N LYS A 197 -2.91 22.81 -14.34
CA LYS A 197 -2.25 21.75 -15.12
C LYS A 197 -2.41 20.36 -14.49
N ARG A 198 -2.87 20.27 -13.23
CA ARG A 198 -3.05 19.00 -12.52
C ARG A 198 -4.39 18.31 -12.81
N VAL A 199 -5.31 18.98 -13.51
CA VAL A 199 -6.69 18.53 -13.81
C VAL A 199 -7.01 18.66 -15.29
#